data_AF-A0A559JKM1-F1
#
_entry.id   AF-A0A559JKM1-F1
#
_cell.length_a   1.000
_cell.length_b   1.000
_cell.length_c   1.000
_cell.angle_alpha   90.00
_cell.angle_beta   90.00
_cell.angle_gamma   90.00
#
_symmetry.space_group_name_H-M   'P 1'
#
loop_
_entity.id
_entity.type
_entity.pdbx_description
1 polymer ?
#
loop_
_entity_poly.entity_id
_entity_poly.type
_entity_poly.pdbx_seq_one_letter_code
_entity_poly.pdbx_strand_id
1 'polypeptide(L)'
;MRYPLTGICVLLSIALCLFNVSGYDPHNLFLMMFSVPMWFVELFTDMHRVNVWFMYVLTVLSWALIGYLGDLGIARTRSGRHA
;
A
#
# COMPACT_ATOMS: atom_id res chain seq x y z
N MET A 1 -1.39 -17.26 13.23
CA MET A 1 -0.31 -16.74 12.39
C MET A 1 -0.12 -15.27 12.75
N ARG A 2 1.09 -14.86 13.16
CA ARG A 2 1.38 -13.42 13.34
C ARG A 2 1.67 -12.90 11.93
N TYR A 3 1.04 -11.80 11.51
CA TYR A 3 1.27 -11.14 10.22
C TYR A 3 2.10 -9.86 10.42
N PRO A 4 3.34 -9.96 10.93
CA PRO A 4 4.14 -8.79 11.26
C PRO A 4 4.42 -7.95 10.02
N LEU A 5 4.63 -8.58 8.86
CA LEU A 5 4.95 -7.87 7.62
C LEU A 5 3.73 -7.09 7.12
N THR A 6 2.56 -7.75 7.08
CA THR A 6 1.28 -7.12 6.73
C THR A 6 0.99 -5.93 7.65
N GLY A 7 1.17 -6.10 8.96
CA GLY A 7 0.94 -5.03 9.93
C GLY A 7 1.83 -3.81 9.70
N ILE A 8 3.13 -4.02 9.42
CA ILE A 8 4.07 -2.93 9.14
C ILE A 8 3.70 -2.22 7.83
N CYS A 9 3.40 -2.96 6.76
CA CYS A 9 3.00 -2.38 5.47
C CYS A 9 1.70 -1.56 5.58
N VAL A 10 0.72 -2.04 6.35
CA VAL A 10 -0.54 -1.31 6.60
C VAL A 10 -0.27 -0.06 7.43
N LEU A 11 0.55 -0.14 8.48
CA LEU A 11 0.92 1.03 9.29
C LEU A 11 1.64 2.10 8.47
N LEU A 12 2.58 1.70 7.61
CA LEU A 12 3.30 2.62 6.73
C LEU A 12 2.37 3.28 5.71
N SER A 13 1.47 2.52 5.09
CA SER A 13 0.50 3.07 4.13
C SER A 13 -0.52 3.99 4.79
N ILE A 14 -0.99 3.68 6.00
CA ILE A 14 -1.84 4.59 6.79
C ILE A 14 -1.09 5.88 7.14
N ALA A 15 0.16 5.78 7.60
CA ALA A 15 0.98 6.95 7.91
C ALA A 15 1.21 7.84 6.67
N LEU A 16 1.43 7.22 5.50
CA LEU A 16 1.55 7.91 4.22
C LEU A 16 0.26 8.65 3.83
N CYS A 17 -0.90 8.00 4.00
CA CYS A 17 -2.20 8.64 3.76
C CYS A 17 -2.43 9.82 4.72
N LEU A 18 -2.08 9.67 6.01
CA LEU A 18 -2.19 10.74 7.00
C LEU A 18 -1.28 11.93 6.66
N PHE A 19 -0.06 11.65 6.20
CA PHE A 19 0.89 12.67 5.78
C PHE A 19 0.35 13.47 4.59
N ASN A 20 -0.28 12.80 3.63
CA ASN A 20 -0.88 13.47 2.48
C ASN A 20 -2.12 14.29 2.83
N VAL A 21 -2.97 13.80 3.74
CA VAL A 21 -4.12 14.57 4.28
C VAL A 21 -3.68 15.87 4.96
N SER A 22 -2.48 15.91 5.53
CA SER A 22 -1.94 17.12 6.16
C SER A 22 -1.70 18.28 5.18
N GLY A 23 -1.85 18.06 3.87
CA GLY A 23 -1.73 19.11 2.84
C GLY A 23 -0.31 19.63 2.65
N TYR A 24 0.68 19.00 3.29
CA TYR A 24 2.11 19.28 3.10
C TYR A 24 2.62 18.88 1.71
N ASP A 25 1.86 18.05 1.00
CA ASP A 25 2.17 17.57 -0.34
C ASP A 25 1.14 18.13 -1.34
N PRO A 26 1.39 19.31 -1.93
CA PRO A 26 0.43 19.98 -2.81
C PRO A 26 0.14 19.22 -4.11
N HIS A 27 0.89 18.16 -4.44
CA HIS A 27 0.73 17.40 -5.70
C HIS A 27 0.61 15.89 -5.48
N ASN A 28 0.46 15.42 -4.24
CA ASN A 28 0.44 14.00 -3.89
C ASN A 28 1.69 13.24 -4.39
N LEU A 29 2.85 13.89 -4.45
CA LEU A 29 4.13 13.32 -4.88
C LEU A 29 4.50 12.05 -4.11
N PHE A 30 4.34 12.05 -2.79
CA PHE A 30 4.65 10.86 -1.97
C PHE A 30 3.65 9.73 -2.22
N LEU A 31 2.38 10.06 -2.42
CA LEU A 31 1.38 9.07 -2.77
C LEU A 31 1.64 8.49 -4.15
N MET A 32 2.03 9.31 -5.11
CA MET A 32 2.45 8.86 -6.43
C MET A 32 3.65 7.93 -6.36
N MET A 33 4.67 8.27 -5.57
CA MET A 33 5.90 7.48 -5.48
C MET A 33 5.71 6.14 -4.77
N PHE A 34 4.90 6.10 -3.70
CA PHE A 34 4.76 4.91 -2.86
C PHE A 34 3.46 4.12 -3.08
N SER A 35 2.50 4.62 -3.86
CA SER A 35 1.26 3.91 -4.17
C SER A 35 1.36 3.23 -5.52
N VAL A 36 1.43 1.90 -5.51
CA VAL A 36 1.34 1.06 -6.71
C VAL A 36 0.09 1.41 -7.56
N PRO A 37 -1.11 1.58 -6.98
CA PRO A 37 -2.29 2.09 -7.69
C PRO A 37 -2.05 3.36 -8.51
N MET A 38 -1.37 4.35 -7.93
CA MET A 38 -1.15 5.65 -8.57
C MET A 38 -0.30 5.53 -9.83
N TRP A 39 0.65 4.59 -9.87
CA TRP A 39 1.46 4.32 -11.08
C TRP A 39 0.59 3.89 -12.26
N PHE A 40 -0.53 3.22 -11.99
CA PHE A 40 -1.47 2.77 -13.00
C PHE A 40 -2.55 3.81 -13.32
N VAL A 41 -2.92 4.66 -12.37
CA VAL A 41 -3.97 5.67 -12.58
C VAL A 41 -3.63 6.57 -13.76
N GLU A 42 -2.39 7.06 -13.85
CA GLU A 42 -1.96 7.93 -14.96
C GLU A 42 -2.02 7.22 -16.34
N LEU A 43 -2.00 5.89 -16.37
CA LEU A 43 -2.15 5.10 -17.61
C LEU A 43 -3.60 4.96 -18.05
N PHE A 44 -4.57 5.08 -17.13
CA PHE A 44 -5.99 4.82 -17.42
C PHE A 44 -6.88 6.06 -17.33
N THR A 45 -6.50 7.11 -16.59
CA THR A 45 -7.36 8.28 -16.33
C THR A 45 -6.59 9.48 -15.77
N ASP A 46 -7.09 10.69 -16.04
CA ASP A 46 -6.61 11.91 -15.39
C ASP A 46 -6.82 11.87 -13.87
N MET A 47 -5.72 12.00 -13.13
CA MET A 47 -5.67 12.02 -11.66
C MET A 47 -6.61 13.07 -11.04
N HIS A 48 -6.90 14.17 -11.76
CA HIS A 48 -7.82 15.22 -11.33
C HIS A 48 -9.30 14.82 -11.28
N ARG A 49 -9.69 13.72 -11.92
CA ARG A 49 -11.09 13.22 -11.90
C ARG A 49 -11.32 12.12 -10.89
N VAL A 50 -10.27 11.58 -10.27
CA VAL A 50 -10.38 10.44 -9.38
C VAL A 50 -10.49 10.90 -7.93
N ASN A 51 -11.37 10.26 -7.17
CA ASN A 51 -11.54 10.56 -5.75
C ASN A 51 -10.26 10.16 -4.97
N VAL A 52 -9.62 11.13 -4.32
CA VAL A 52 -8.42 10.93 -3.50
C VAL A 52 -8.67 9.91 -2.38
N TRP A 53 -9.87 9.87 -1.79
CA TRP A 53 -10.22 8.87 -0.79
C TRP A 53 -10.20 7.44 -1.34
N PHE A 54 -10.62 7.26 -2.59
CA PHE A 54 -10.55 5.97 -3.26
C PHE A 54 -9.09 5.56 -3.47
N MET A 55 -8.19 6.51 -3.78
CA MET A 55 -6.76 6.25 -3.90
C MET A 55 -6.12 5.82 -2.57
N TYR A 56 -6.52 6.41 -1.45
CA TYR A 56 -6.03 5.98 -0.13
C TYR A 56 -6.41 4.54 0.17
N VAL A 57 -7.68 4.18 -0.07
CA VAL A 57 -8.15 2.80 0.15
C VAL A 57 -7.37 1.84 -0.74
N LEU A 58 -7.20 2.15 -2.03
CA LEU A 58 -6.41 1.32 -2.95
C LEU A 58 -4.96 1.19 -2.49
N THR A 59 -4.35 2.28 -2.01
CA THR A 59 -2.97 2.30 -1.51
C THR A 59 -2.82 1.34 -0.33
N VAL A 60 -3.68 1.46 0.67
CA VAL A 60 -3.67 0.59 1.85
C VAL A 60 -3.91 -0.86 1.46
N LEU A 61 -4.85 -1.14 0.55
CA LEU A 61 -5.14 -2.49 0.07
C LEU A 61 -3.95 -3.10 -0.68
N SER A 62 -3.27 -2.34 -1.55
CA SER A 62 -2.09 -2.83 -2.27
C SER A 62 -0.95 -3.18 -1.32
N TRP A 63 -0.66 -2.31 -0.35
CA TRP A 63 0.38 -2.59 0.66
C TRP A 63 0.00 -3.73 1.60
N ALA A 64 -1.27 -3.84 2.00
CA ALA A 64 -1.78 -4.97 2.75
C ALA A 64 -1.62 -6.28 1.99
N LEU A 65 -1.93 -6.30 0.68
CA LEU A 65 -1.79 -7.46 -0.17
C LEU A 65 -0.33 -7.89 -0.31
N ILE A 66 0.59 -6.93 -0.54
CA ILE A 66 2.03 -7.21 -0.61
C ILE A 66 2.55 -7.81 0.70
N GLY A 67 2.19 -7.20 1.83
CA GLY A 67 2.59 -7.69 3.16
C GLY A 67 2.02 -9.08 3.45
N TYR A 68 0.76 -9.33 3.06
CA TYR A 68 0.10 -10.61 3.21
C TYR A 68 0.75 -11.71 2.38
N LEU A 69 1.10 -11.42 1.11
CA LEU A 69 1.83 -12.35 0.25
C LEU A 69 3.22 -12.68 0.82
N GLY A 70 3.89 -11.69 1.41
CA GLY A 70 5.16 -11.90 2.11
C GLY A 70 5.01 -12.82 3.32
N ASP A 71 4.04 -12.54 4.21
CA ASP A 71 3.75 -13.39 5.37
C ASP A 71 3.34 -14.82 4.95
N LEU A 72 2.58 -14.96 3.86
CA LEU A 72 2.18 -16.25 3.29
C LEU A 72 3.39 -17.03 2.74
N GLY A 73 4.30 -16.36 2.03
CA GLY A 73 5.54 -16.95 1.52
C GLY A 73 6.46 -17.44 2.64
N ILE A 74 6.60 -16.64 3.71
CA ILE A 74 7.37 -17.00 4.91
C ILE A 74 6.73 -18.19 5.63
N ALA A 75 5.40 -18.20 5.77
CA ALA A 75 4.69 -19.32 6.40
C ALA A 75 4.90 -20.63 5.62
N ARG A 76 4.83 -20.58 4.28
CA ARG A 76 5.07 -21.74 3.41
C ARG A 76 6.51 -22.25 3.48
N THR A 77 7.50 -21.35 3.45
CA THR A 77 8.93 -21.74 3.56
C THR A 77 9.29 -22.28 4.94
N ARG A 78 8.68 -21.77 6.01
CA ARG A 78 8.89 -22.28 7.36
C ARG A 78 8.30 -23.68 7.56
N SER A 79 7.18 -23.98 6.90
CA SER A 79 6.56 -25.32 6.94
C SER A 79 7.39 -26.38 6.22
N GLY A 80 8.15 -26.01 5.18
CA GLY A 80 9.03 -26.94 4.46
C GLY A 80 10.38 -27.20 5.14
N ARG A 81 10.78 -26.38 6.12
CA ARG A 81 12.08 -26.52 6.82
C ARG A 81 12.05 -27.47 8.01
N HIS A 82 10.88 -28.02 8.34
CA HIS A 82 10.64 -29.00 9.41
C HIS A 82 10.21 -30.38 8.88
N ALA A 83 10.27 -30.61 7.56
CA ALA A 83 9.97 -31.89 6.92
C ALA A 83 11.28 -32.59 6.52
#